data_AF-A0A2H3TEF7-F1
#
_entry.id   AF-A0A2H3TEF7-F1
#
_cell.length_a   1.000
_cell.length_b   1.000
_cell.length_c   1.000
_cell.angle_alpha   90.00
_cell.angle_beta   90.00
_cell.angle_gamma   90.00
#
_symmetry.space_group_name_H-M   'P 1'
#
loop_
_entity.id
_entity.type
_entity.pdbx_description
1 polymer ?
#
loop_
_entity_poly.entity_id
_entity_poly.type
_entity_poly.pdbx_seq_one_letter_code
_entity_poly.pdbx_strand_id
1 'polypeptide(L)'
;MSDALADPGKDPGEIRVLDPEIHEEDLRRLYGKMCRLLIQLFEPTLHTIGSLVEVGNNHSVAGRPITHNMNDMVCKASIPKLVLPSSSQVYHSADEWYAASAAMHMAQLLFQHNDLVDSEDDCRNKYVARYLFHLLAKKGHLSAFGFLEDNWSAQSQSLELSCSMPCGTDSFRLWCDDLRPQNILLDHHDNIVAALDWEFAYSAPTQFSLDPPWWLLLQLPELWPSGIDDWSQVYEARLRTWLLAMEDEEWGEGINFPANLSTYLRESWLSGRFWLDYAMRKSWAFDTIFRKYPG
;
A
#
# COMPACT_ATOMS: atom_id res chain seq x y z
N MET A 1 -18.47 1.52 7.04
CA MET A 1 -18.14 0.49 6.04
C MET A 1 -17.63 -0.77 6.73
N SER A 2 -16.69 -0.67 7.68
CA SER A 2 -16.18 -1.86 8.39
C SER A 2 -17.26 -2.71 9.05
N ASP A 3 -18.29 -2.12 9.67
CA ASP A 3 -19.38 -2.90 10.31
C ASP A 3 -20.22 -3.67 9.29
N ALA A 4 -20.41 -3.13 8.08
CA ALA A 4 -21.16 -3.78 7.01
C ALA A 4 -20.40 -4.94 6.35
N LEU A 5 -19.07 -4.98 6.53
CA LEU A 5 -18.18 -6.02 5.96
C LEU A 5 -17.76 -7.06 7.00
N ALA A 6 -17.81 -6.73 8.29
CA ALA A 6 -17.27 -7.58 9.35
C ALA A 6 -18.22 -8.73 9.71
N ASP A 7 -17.64 -9.84 10.16
CA ASP A 7 -18.36 -10.99 10.70
C ASP A 7 -19.30 -10.54 11.85
N PRO A 8 -20.63 -10.68 11.70
CA PRO A 8 -21.59 -10.25 12.72
C PRO A 8 -21.57 -11.12 13.98
N GLY A 9 -20.94 -12.31 13.91
CA GLY A 9 -20.81 -13.25 15.02
C GLY A 9 -19.68 -12.93 15.99
N LYS A 10 -18.80 -11.97 15.67
CA LYS A 10 -17.69 -11.55 16.55
C LYS A 10 -18.06 -10.36 17.43
N ASP A 11 -17.53 -10.37 18.65
CA ASP A 11 -17.66 -9.24 19.58
C ASP A 11 -17.01 -7.98 18.94
N PRO A 12 -17.67 -6.80 19.00
CA PRO A 12 -17.07 -5.53 18.56
C PRO A 12 -15.69 -5.21 19.15
N GLY A 13 -15.33 -5.80 20.30
CA GLY A 13 -14.00 -5.70 20.92
C GLY A 13 -12.94 -6.67 20.39
N GLU A 14 -13.29 -7.63 19.54
CA GLU A 14 -12.37 -8.57 18.90
C GLU A 14 -11.80 -8.06 17.57
N ILE A 15 -10.79 -8.77 17.06
CA ILE A 15 -10.19 -8.51 15.74
C ILE A 15 -11.27 -8.65 14.66
N ARG A 16 -11.58 -7.53 14.02
CA ARG A 16 -12.50 -7.48 12.89
C ARG A 16 -11.88 -8.19 11.68
N VAL A 17 -12.59 -9.19 11.18
CA VAL A 17 -12.28 -9.91 9.94
C VAL A 17 -13.49 -9.79 9.02
N LEU A 18 -13.24 -9.85 7.71
CA LEU A 18 -14.32 -9.93 6.72
C LEU A 18 -15.22 -11.14 7.04
N ASP A 19 -16.54 -10.93 7.00
CA ASP A 19 -17.52 -11.99 7.16
C ASP A 19 -17.28 -13.09 6.10
N PRO A 20 -16.93 -14.33 6.49
CA PRO A 20 -16.71 -15.40 5.54
C PRO A 20 -17.98 -15.77 4.75
N GLU A 21 -19.16 -15.56 5.33
CA GLU A 21 -20.46 -15.93 4.78
C GLU A 21 -21.18 -14.75 4.11
N ILE A 22 -20.53 -13.58 3.96
CA ILE A 22 -21.12 -12.45 3.24
C ILE A 22 -21.50 -12.86 1.83
N HIS A 23 -22.74 -12.57 1.45
CA HIS A 23 -23.23 -12.89 0.11
C HIS A 23 -22.41 -12.14 -0.94
N GLU A 24 -22.01 -12.82 -2.01
CA GLU A 24 -21.08 -12.27 -2.98
C GLU A 24 -21.60 -11.00 -3.66
N GLU A 25 -22.92 -10.92 -3.89
CA GLU A 25 -23.56 -9.71 -4.44
C GLU A 25 -23.49 -8.51 -3.48
N ASP A 26 -23.66 -8.74 -2.17
CA ASP A 26 -23.55 -7.69 -1.16
C ASP A 26 -22.11 -7.21 -1.03
N LEU A 27 -21.16 -8.15 -1.03
CA LEU A 27 -19.73 -7.85 -1.04
C LEU A 27 -19.34 -7.03 -2.26
N ARG A 28 -19.74 -7.46 -3.47
CA ARG A 28 -19.49 -6.74 -4.72
C ARG A 28 -20.09 -5.34 -4.70
N ARG A 29 -21.30 -5.17 -4.16
CA ARG A 29 -21.95 -3.86 -4.00
C ARG A 29 -21.15 -2.92 -3.10
N LEU A 30 -20.73 -3.39 -1.92
CA LEU A 30 -19.94 -2.59 -0.97
C LEU A 30 -18.54 -2.27 -1.51
N TYR A 31 -17.90 -3.25 -2.15
CA TYR A 31 -16.63 -3.05 -2.86
C TYR A 31 -16.76 -2.05 -4.00
N GLY A 32 -17.83 -2.10 -4.81
CA GLY A 32 -18.07 -1.13 -5.88
C GLY A 32 -18.11 0.32 -5.36
N LYS A 33 -18.75 0.55 -4.20
CA LYS A 33 -18.74 1.88 -3.56
C LYS A 33 -17.32 2.32 -3.19
N MET A 34 -16.48 1.42 -2.69
CA MET A 34 -15.07 1.71 -2.41
C MET A 34 -14.25 1.91 -3.68
N CYS A 35 -14.46 1.10 -4.72
CA CYS A 35 -13.82 1.25 -6.02
C CYS A 35 -14.08 2.63 -6.59
N ARG A 36 -15.35 3.09 -6.59
CA ARG A 36 -15.71 4.44 -7.04
C ARG A 36 -14.98 5.53 -6.27
N LEU A 37 -14.90 5.41 -4.93
CA LEU A 37 -14.13 6.35 -4.11
C LEU A 37 -12.64 6.35 -4.51
N LEU A 38 -12.03 5.17 -4.69
CA LEU A 38 -10.62 5.06 -5.07
C LEU A 38 -10.35 5.60 -6.48
N ILE A 39 -11.27 5.39 -7.42
CA ILE A 39 -11.20 6.00 -8.76
C ILE A 39 -11.17 7.52 -8.65
N GLN A 40 -12.10 8.11 -7.88
CA GLN A 40 -12.14 9.56 -7.66
C GLN A 40 -10.86 10.10 -7.00
N LEU A 41 -10.27 9.35 -6.06
CA LEU A 41 -9.00 9.71 -5.44
C LEU A 41 -7.78 9.51 -6.36
N PHE A 42 -7.91 8.67 -7.39
CA PHE A 42 -6.88 8.45 -8.38
C PHE A 42 -6.82 9.57 -9.43
N GLU A 43 -7.92 10.27 -9.69
CA GLU A 43 -7.95 11.31 -10.74
C GLU A 43 -6.94 12.45 -10.52
N PRO A 44 -6.83 13.06 -9.32
CA PRO A 44 -5.91 14.16 -9.11
C PRO A 44 -4.45 13.75 -9.35
N THR A 45 -3.75 14.53 -10.17
CA THR A 45 -2.31 14.41 -10.39
C THR A 45 -1.55 15.47 -9.59
N LEU A 46 -0.41 15.07 -9.06
CA LEU A 46 0.50 15.93 -8.30
C LEU A 46 1.91 15.83 -8.91
N HIS A 47 2.66 16.93 -8.91
CA HIS A 47 3.97 17.00 -9.57
C HIS A 47 5.15 16.60 -8.68
N THR A 48 4.92 16.40 -7.38
CA THR A 48 5.98 16.13 -6.41
C THR A 48 5.45 15.24 -5.31
N ILE A 49 6.26 14.28 -4.85
CA ILE A 49 5.93 13.41 -3.71
C ILE A 49 6.22 14.18 -2.42
N GLY A 50 5.23 14.21 -1.53
CA GLY A 50 5.28 15.01 -0.30
C GLY A 50 3.90 15.23 0.31
N SER A 51 3.87 15.80 1.51
CA SER A 51 2.63 16.21 2.16
C SER A 51 2.16 17.57 1.65
N LEU A 52 0.83 17.71 1.59
CA LEU A 52 0.16 18.96 1.27
C LEU A 52 0.34 19.95 2.42
N VAL A 53 0.75 21.17 2.08
CA VAL A 53 0.93 22.28 3.01
C VAL A 53 0.08 23.44 2.51
N GLU A 54 -0.63 24.08 3.44
CA GLU A 54 -1.38 25.29 3.18
C GLU A 54 -0.41 26.48 3.03
N VAL A 55 -0.47 27.13 1.88
CA VAL A 55 0.33 28.32 1.54
C VAL A 55 -0.64 29.45 1.17
N GLY A 56 -0.97 30.28 2.15
CA GLY A 56 -2.00 31.29 2.01
C GLY A 56 -3.37 30.64 1.85
N ASN A 57 -4.05 30.86 0.71
CA ASN A 57 -5.33 30.23 0.39
C ASN A 57 -5.19 29.04 -0.58
N ASN A 58 -3.97 28.65 -0.94
CA ASN A 58 -3.69 27.54 -1.85
C ASN A 58 -3.02 26.39 -1.10
N HIS A 59 -3.08 25.20 -1.68
CA HIS A 59 -2.33 24.04 -1.20
C HIS A 59 -1.16 23.77 -2.15
N SER A 60 -0.01 23.39 -1.60
CA SER A 60 1.15 22.98 -2.37
C SER A 60 1.83 21.79 -1.70
N VAL A 61 2.50 20.94 -2.47
CA VAL A 61 3.31 19.85 -1.92
C VAL A 61 4.67 20.40 -1.53
N ALA A 62 4.88 20.64 -0.24
CA ALA A 62 6.10 21.30 0.28
C ALA A 62 6.65 20.68 1.57
N GLY A 63 5.95 19.69 2.14
CA GLY A 63 6.41 18.96 3.32
C GLY A 63 6.84 17.54 2.95
N ARG A 64 7.67 16.94 3.81
CA ARG A 64 7.94 15.49 3.70
C ARG A 64 6.66 14.69 3.80
N PRO A 65 6.56 13.54 3.11
CA PRO A 65 5.50 12.58 3.37
C PRO A 65 5.40 12.26 4.86
N ILE A 66 4.19 12.29 5.40
CA ILE A 66 3.87 11.83 6.74
C ILE A 66 3.23 10.46 6.60
N THR A 67 4.05 9.41 6.71
CA THR A 67 3.58 8.02 6.56
C THR A 67 3.25 7.41 7.92
N HIS A 68 2.32 6.44 7.93
CA HIS A 68 2.02 5.69 9.15
C HIS A 68 3.28 4.96 9.66
N ASN A 69 4.14 4.48 8.75
CA ASN A 69 5.41 3.82 9.09
C ASN A 69 6.40 4.75 9.78
N MET A 70 6.52 6.01 9.37
CA MET A 70 7.36 7.00 10.06
C MET A 70 6.83 7.26 11.49
N ASN A 71 5.51 7.32 11.67
CA ASN A 71 4.91 7.45 12.99
C ASN A 71 5.25 6.23 13.86
N ASP A 72 5.06 5.02 13.34
CA ASP A 72 5.41 3.79 14.04
C ASP A 72 6.90 3.71 14.39
N MET A 73 7.78 4.10 13.48
CA MET A 73 9.23 4.17 13.72
C MET A 73 9.57 5.07 14.93
N VAL A 74 8.91 6.21 15.07
CA VAL A 74 9.14 7.12 16.19
C VAL A 74 8.47 6.62 17.46
N CYS A 75 7.20 6.24 17.38
CA CYS A 75 6.35 5.95 18.54
C CYS A 75 6.56 4.55 19.11
N LYS A 76 6.78 3.55 18.24
CA LYS A 76 6.94 2.13 18.62
C LYS A 76 8.41 1.73 18.69
N ALA A 77 9.22 2.12 17.71
CA ALA A 77 10.65 1.75 17.68
C ALA A 77 11.58 2.74 18.40
N SER A 78 11.05 3.87 18.92
CA SER A 78 11.83 4.90 19.61
C SER A 78 13.00 5.47 18.79
N ILE A 79 12.85 5.51 17.47
CA ILE A 79 13.89 6.00 16.57
C ILE A 79 13.98 7.53 16.68
N PRO A 80 15.18 8.13 16.74
CA PRO A 80 15.31 9.58 16.80
C PRO A 80 14.69 10.26 15.58
N LYS A 81 13.84 11.26 15.79
CA LYS A 81 13.19 12.04 14.71
C LYS A 81 14.17 12.64 13.70
N LEU A 82 15.41 12.89 14.13
CA LEU A 82 16.50 13.42 13.29
C LEU A 82 16.95 12.44 12.19
N VAL A 83 16.64 11.15 12.34
CA VAL A 83 16.96 10.11 11.35
C VAL A 83 15.94 10.09 10.21
N LEU A 84 14.74 10.61 10.43
CA LEU A 84 13.74 10.79 9.37
C LEU A 84 14.17 11.91 8.41
N PRO A 85 13.66 11.92 7.16
CA PRO A 85 13.85 13.03 6.23
C PRO A 85 13.50 14.37 6.87
N SER A 86 14.17 15.46 6.46
CA SER A 86 13.88 16.80 6.98
C SER A 86 12.41 17.18 6.71
N SER A 87 11.82 18.04 7.54
CA SER A 87 10.39 18.39 7.41
C SER A 87 10.03 19.02 6.07
N SER A 88 10.99 19.67 5.40
CA SER A 88 10.84 20.30 4.08
C SER A 88 11.30 19.43 2.92
N GLN A 89 11.72 18.18 3.18
CA GLN A 89 12.16 17.28 2.12
C GLN A 89 10.97 16.88 1.25
N VAL A 90 11.06 17.08 -0.06
CA VAL A 90 10.12 16.53 -1.04
C VAL A 90 10.88 15.65 -2.02
N TYR A 91 10.18 14.85 -2.82
CA TYR A 91 10.82 13.95 -3.79
C TYR A 91 10.28 14.19 -5.19
N HIS A 92 11.16 14.22 -6.18
CA HIS A 92 10.83 14.54 -7.56
C HIS A 92 10.76 13.29 -8.43
N SER A 93 11.09 12.12 -7.88
CA SER A 93 10.82 10.85 -8.53
C SER A 93 10.36 9.77 -7.56
N ALA A 94 9.67 8.77 -8.11
CA ALA A 94 9.37 7.53 -7.41
C ALA A 94 10.67 6.91 -6.88
N ASP A 95 11.72 6.77 -7.70
CA ASP A 95 12.99 6.17 -7.30
C ASP A 95 13.64 6.86 -6.09
N GLU A 96 13.60 8.20 -6.04
CA GLU A 96 14.10 8.95 -4.88
C GLU A 96 13.31 8.60 -3.61
N TRP A 97 11.99 8.47 -3.72
CA TRP A 97 11.14 8.07 -2.61
C TRP A 97 11.33 6.61 -2.18
N TYR A 98 11.44 5.68 -3.13
CA TYR A 98 11.75 4.27 -2.86
C TYR A 98 13.10 4.16 -2.14
N ALA A 99 14.14 4.89 -2.60
CA ALA A 99 15.46 4.89 -1.97
C ALA A 99 15.45 5.51 -0.57
N ALA A 100 14.69 6.58 -0.34
CA ALA A 100 14.53 7.19 0.98
C ALA A 100 13.79 6.27 1.95
N SER A 101 12.73 5.60 1.47
CA SER A 101 11.95 4.64 2.26
C SER A 101 12.78 3.41 2.64
N ALA A 102 13.55 2.86 1.71
CA ALA A 102 14.48 1.77 2.01
C ALA A 102 15.61 2.19 2.98
N ALA A 103 16.09 3.44 2.91
CA ALA A 103 17.03 3.97 3.88
C ALA A 103 16.42 4.05 5.30
N MET A 104 15.14 4.40 5.41
CA MET A 104 14.43 4.40 6.70
C MET A 104 14.27 2.99 7.26
N HIS A 105 14.09 1.96 6.42
CA HIS A 105 14.09 0.57 6.89
C HIS A 105 15.45 0.15 7.47
N MET A 106 16.54 0.59 6.84
CA MET A 106 17.88 0.40 7.39
C MET A 106 18.05 1.14 8.72
N ALA A 107 17.55 2.37 8.82
CA ALA A 107 17.57 3.12 10.07
C ALA A 107 16.80 2.42 11.20
N GLN A 108 15.64 1.81 10.92
CA GLN A 108 14.94 1.03 11.92
C GLN A 108 15.80 -0.10 12.47
N LEU A 109 16.47 -0.84 11.60
CA LEU A 109 17.37 -1.91 12.03
C LEU A 109 18.52 -1.42 12.91
N LEU A 110 19.02 -0.22 12.66
CA LEU A 110 20.12 0.37 13.42
C LEU A 110 19.69 0.94 14.79
N PHE A 111 18.48 1.50 14.87
CA PHE A 111 18.05 2.28 16.04
C PHE A 111 16.99 1.60 16.91
N GLN A 112 16.28 0.58 16.42
CA GLN A 112 15.33 -0.16 17.23
C GLN A 112 16.06 -1.13 18.15
N HIS A 113 15.97 -0.90 19.46
CA HIS A 113 16.73 -1.66 20.46
C HIS A 113 16.02 -2.95 20.91
N ASN A 114 14.69 -3.00 20.84
CA ASN A 114 13.89 -4.10 21.39
C ASN A 114 13.08 -4.79 20.29
N ASP A 115 12.87 -6.10 20.48
CA ASP A 115 11.90 -6.94 19.76
C ASP A 115 12.05 -6.93 18.22
N LEU A 116 13.22 -6.55 17.71
CA LEU A 116 13.53 -6.57 16.28
C LEU A 116 14.36 -7.77 15.87
N VAL A 117 15.17 -8.34 16.76
CA VAL A 117 16.15 -9.39 16.44
C VAL A 117 16.08 -10.49 17.48
N ASP A 118 15.90 -11.73 17.02
CA ASP A 118 15.80 -12.91 17.91
C ASP A 118 17.16 -13.60 18.13
N SER A 119 18.08 -13.47 17.18
CA SER A 119 19.41 -14.10 17.19
C SER A 119 20.40 -13.36 16.29
N GLU A 120 21.69 -13.69 16.41
CA GLU A 120 22.72 -13.11 15.54
C GLU A 120 22.48 -13.41 14.05
N ASP A 121 22.04 -14.64 13.72
CA ASP A 121 21.74 -15.03 12.34
C ASP A 121 20.48 -14.35 11.83
N ASP A 122 19.46 -14.18 12.67
CA ASP A 122 18.29 -13.35 12.35
C ASP A 122 18.70 -11.89 12.06
N CYS A 123 19.59 -11.31 12.86
CA CYS A 123 20.14 -9.97 12.61
C CYS A 123 20.83 -9.88 11.25
N ARG A 124 21.68 -10.86 10.92
CA ARG A 124 22.41 -10.91 9.64
C ARG A 124 21.44 -11.00 8.47
N ASN A 125 20.45 -11.87 8.56
CA ASN A 125 19.44 -12.05 7.51
C ASN A 125 18.62 -10.77 7.29
N LYS A 126 18.16 -10.13 8.39
CA LYS A 126 17.42 -8.86 8.35
C LYS A 126 18.24 -7.73 7.76
N TYR A 127 19.53 -7.67 8.08
CA TYR A 127 20.48 -6.70 7.50
C TYR A 127 20.66 -6.93 6.00
N VAL A 128 20.95 -8.16 5.59
CA VAL A 128 21.16 -8.51 4.16
C VAL A 128 19.92 -8.21 3.35
N ALA A 129 18.73 -8.58 3.83
CA ALA A 129 17.45 -8.32 3.16
C ALA A 129 17.22 -6.82 2.92
N ARG A 130 17.32 -5.99 3.98
CA ARG A 130 17.14 -4.53 3.87
C ARG A 130 18.25 -3.88 3.04
N TYR A 131 19.48 -4.37 3.12
CA TYR A 131 20.59 -3.86 2.32
C TYR A 131 20.40 -4.12 0.83
N LEU A 132 19.99 -5.35 0.46
CA LEU A 132 19.66 -5.70 -0.93
C LEU A 132 18.49 -4.87 -1.44
N PHE A 133 17.43 -4.75 -0.64
CA PHE A 133 16.27 -3.93 -0.97
C PHE A 133 16.66 -2.45 -1.19
N HIS A 134 17.50 -1.89 -0.32
CA HIS A 134 18.04 -0.54 -0.48
C HIS A 134 18.91 -0.39 -1.72
N LEU A 135 19.72 -1.40 -2.06
CA LEU A 135 20.53 -1.41 -3.27
C LEU A 135 19.66 -1.39 -4.53
N LEU A 136 18.60 -2.21 -4.56
CA LEU A 136 17.63 -2.24 -5.66
C LEU A 136 16.88 -0.91 -5.77
N ALA A 137 16.48 -0.32 -4.64
CA ALA A 137 15.83 1.00 -4.61
C ALA A 137 16.73 2.07 -5.25
N LYS A 138 18.01 2.11 -4.87
CA LYS A 138 18.99 3.06 -5.42
C LYS A 138 19.28 2.88 -6.91
N LYS A 139 19.05 1.67 -7.45
CA LYS A 139 19.21 1.39 -8.87
C LYS A 139 17.96 1.70 -9.69
N GLY A 140 16.87 2.15 -9.05
CA GLY A 140 15.57 2.37 -9.70
C GLY A 140 14.86 1.08 -10.10
N HIS A 141 15.26 -0.05 -9.51
CA HIS A 141 14.70 -1.36 -9.86
C HIS A 141 13.32 -1.58 -9.22
N LEU A 142 13.09 -1.04 -8.02
CA LEU A 142 11.84 -1.26 -7.28
C LEU A 142 10.63 -0.58 -7.92
N SER A 143 10.80 0.61 -8.50
CA SER A 143 9.70 1.36 -9.11
C SER A 143 9.20 0.74 -10.42
N ALA A 144 10.04 -0.06 -11.08
CA ALA A 144 9.75 -0.80 -12.31
C ALA A 144 9.30 -2.25 -12.04
N PHE A 145 9.43 -2.76 -10.82
CA PHE A 145 9.12 -4.16 -10.50
C PHE A 145 7.65 -4.51 -10.78
N GLY A 146 7.43 -5.63 -11.45
CA GLY A 146 6.09 -6.09 -11.80
C GLY A 146 5.37 -5.24 -12.86
N PHE A 147 6.12 -4.48 -13.67
CA PHE A 147 5.63 -3.84 -14.89
C PHE A 147 6.35 -4.39 -16.12
N LEU A 148 5.92 -4.00 -17.32
CA LEU A 148 6.59 -4.35 -18.59
C LEU A 148 8.09 -4.01 -18.61
N GLU A 149 8.49 -2.95 -17.93
CA GLU A 149 9.86 -2.48 -17.83
C GLU A 149 10.72 -3.25 -16.82
N ASP A 150 10.11 -4.17 -16.05
CA ASP A 150 10.85 -5.09 -15.19
C ASP A 150 11.65 -6.07 -16.05
N ASN A 151 12.98 -5.93 -16.03
CA ASN A 151 13.90 -6.76 -16.79
C ASN A 151 14.95 -7.44 -15.91
N TRP A 152 14.76 -7.42 -14.60
CA TRP A 152 15.76 -7.85 -13.63
C TRP A 152 15.23 -8.88 -12.63
N SER A 153 13.92 -8.86 -12.33
CA SER A 153 13.31 -9.79 -11.38
C SER A 153 13.23 -11.21 -11.94
N ALA A 154 13.06 -12.20 -11.07
CA ALA A 154 12.75 -13.56 -11.52
C ALA A 154 11.36 -13.62 -12.19
N GLN A 155 10.41 -12.83 -11.70
CA GLN A 155 9.02 -12.83 -12.16
C GLN A 155 8.89 -12.32 -13.60
N SER A 156 9.66 -11.31 -13.99
CA SER A 156 9.66 -10.79 -15.37
C SER A 156 10.04 -11.82 -16.44
N GLN A 157 10.78 -12.88 -16.07
CA GLN A 157 11.17 -13.95 -16.99
C GLN A 157 10.05 -14.96 -17.25
N SER A 158 9.01 -14.97 -16.42
CA SER A 158 7.98 -16.01 -16.40
C SER A 158 6.56 -15.48 -16.63
N LEU A 159 6.32 -14.20 -16.34
CA LEU A 159 5.01 -13.56 -16.47
C LEU A 159 4.97 -12.68 -17.71
N GLU A 160 3.93 -12.88 -18.51
CA GLU A 160 3.57 -11.95 -19.57
C GLU A 160 2.72 -10.83 -18.97
N LEU A 161 3.37 -9.69 -18.72
CA LEU A 161 2.71 -8.47 -18.23
C LEU A 161 2.25 -7.62 -19.41
N SER A 162 1.23 -6.78 -19.21
CA SER A 162 0.72 -5.85 -20.21
C SER A 162 0.74 -4.40 -19.74
N CYS A 163 0.82 -4.18 -18.43
CA CYS A 163 0.85 -2.85 -17.83
C CYS A 163 2.27 -2.24 -17.86
N SER A 164 2.41 -1.08 -18.51
CA SER A 164 3.61 -0.25 -18.42
C SER A 164 3.69 0.47 -17.08
N MET A 165 4.90 0.71 -16.58
CA MET A 165 5.12 1.50 -15.38
C MET A 165 4.58 2.94 -15.57
N PRO A 166 3.99 3.55 -14.53
CA PRO A 166 3.59 4.97 -14.59
C PRO A 166 4.80 5.90 -14.70
N CYS A 167 4.56 7.17 -15.04
CA CYS A 167 5.60 8.19 -15.00
C CYS A 167 6.26 8.23 -13.61
N GLY A 168 7.58 8.06 -13.58
CA GLY A 168 8.34 8.05 -12.34
C GLY A 168 8.73 9.45 -11.84
N THR A 169 8.52 10.52 -12.61
CA THR A 169 9.02 11.88 -12.28
C THR A 169 7.92 12.93 -12.21
N ASP A 170 6.67 12.57 -12.50
CA ASP A 170 5.52 13.46 -12.51
C ASP A 170 4.23 12.62 -12.42
N SER A 171 3.07 13.27 -12.25
CA SER A 171 1.75 12.61 -12.17
C SER A 171 1.64 11.58 -11.05
N PHE A 172 2.07 11.98 -9.85
CA PHE A 172 1.88 11.26 -8.60
C PHE A 172 0.42 11.32 -8.14
N ARG A 173 0.02 10.36 -7.30
CA ARG A 173 -1.37 10.22 -6.82
C ARG A 173 -1.50 10.58 -5.36
N LEU A 174 -2.69 11.00 -4.94
CA LEU A 174 -3.01 11.08 -3.53
C LEU A 174 -3.08 9.67 -2.95
N TRP A 175 -2.33 9.43 -1.88
CA TRP A 175 -2.32 8.17 -1.15
C TRP A 175 -2.56 8.44 0.32
N CYS A 176 -3.23 7.52 1.00
CA CYS A 176 -3.34 7.53 2.45
C CYS A 176 -3.11 6.12 2.99
N ASP A 177 -2.11 5.97 3.87
CA ASP A 177 -1.74 4.66 4.41
C ASP A 177 -2.86 3.99 5.23
N ASP A 178 -3.76 4.79 5.81
CA ASP A 178 -4.87 4.32 6.64
C ASP A 178 -6.26 4.50 5.98
N LEU A 179 -6.32 4.66 4.64
CA LEU A 179 -7.59 4.63 3.92
C LEU A 179 -8.15 3.20 3.88
N ARG A 180 -9.00 2.86 4.86
CA ARG A 180 -9.59 1.53 5.06
C ARG A 180 -11.06 1.61 5.50
N PRO A 181 -11.84 0.52 5.43
CA PRO A 181 -13.27 0.50 5.75
C PRO A 181 -13.66 1.05 7.13
N GLN A 182 -12.75 1.04 8.11
CA GLN A 182 -12.99 1.60 9.44
C GLN A 182 -13.15 3.13 9.39
N ASN A 183 -12.49 3.78 8.43
CA ASN A 183 -12.48 5.24 8.25
C ASN A 183 -13.54 5.72 7.24
N ILE A 184 -14.45 4.84 6.80
CA ILE A 184 -15.51 5.16 5.84
C ILE A 184 -16.88 5.07 6.52
N LEU A 185 -17.58 6.20 6.59
CA LEU A 185 -18.93 6.28 7.15
C LEU A 185 -19.98 5.94 6.09
N LEU A 186 -20.98 5.17 6.49
CA LEU A 186 -22.14 4.84 5.67
C LEU A 186 -23.42 5.45 6.25
N ASP A 187 -24.37 5.82 5.38
CA ASP A 187 -25.75 6.06 5.80
C ASP A 187 -26.52 4.74 6.03
N HIS A 188 -27.81 4.84 6.37
CA HIS A 188 -28.70 3.69 6.59
C HIS A 188 -29.07 2.91 5.31
N HIS A 189 -28.63 3.37 4.14
CA HIS A 189 -28.76 2.69 2.85
C HIS A 189 -27.38 2.24 2.32
N ASP A 190 -26.39 2.11 3.22
CA ASP A 190 -25.01 1.74 2.94
C ASP A 190 -24.26 2.69 1.99
N ASN A 191 -24.70 3.92 1.77
CA ASN A 191 -24.00 4.88 0.90
C ASN A 191 -22.86 5.56 1.64
N ILE A 192 -21.72 5.73 0.97
CA ILE A 192 -20.58 6.46 1.54
C ILE A 192 -20.98 7.93 1.74
N VAL A 193 -20.91 8.40 2.98
CA VAL A 193 -21.21 9.81 3.32
C VAL A 193 -19.97 10.61 3.69
N ALA A 194 -18.92 9.94 4.18
CA ALA A 194 -17.66 10.58 4.52
C ALA A 194 -16.51 9.57 4.56
N ALA A 195 -15.33 10.04 4.19
CA ALA A 195 -14.05 9.40 4.45
C ALA A 195 -13.30 10.25 5.50
N LEU A 196 -12.86 9.58 6.56
CA LEU A 196 -12.20 10.19 7.72
C LEU A 196 -10.71 9.86 7.73
N ASP A 197 -10.03 10.42 8.71
CA ASP A 197 -8.66 10.05 9.10
C ASP A 197 -7.60 10.20 8.00
N TRP A 198 -7.47 11.44 7.51
CA TRP A 198 -6.52 11.81 6.45
C TRP A 198 -5.11 12.15 6.98
N GLU A 199 -4.78 11.81 8.22
CA GLU A 199 -3.54 12.24 8.87
C GLU A 199 -2.27 11.69 8.22
N PHE A 200 -2.37 10.54 7.54
CA PHE A 200 -1.30 9.90 6.77
C PHE A 200 -1.50 10.03 5.27
N ALA A 201 -2.19 11.08 4.82
CA ALA A 201 -2.37 11.38 3.41
C ALA A 201 -1.22 12.21 2.83
N TYR A 202 -0.71 11.82 1.67
CA TYR A 202 0.37 12.52 0.97
C TYR A 202 0.35 12.22 -0.53
N SER A 203 1.05 13.03 -1.32
CA SER A 203 1.34 12.71 -2.71
C SER A 203 2.39 11.61 -2.77
N ALA A 204 2.06 10.48 -3.39
CA ALA A 204 2.89 9.27 -3.39
C ALA A 204 3.13 8.73 -4.81
N PRO A 205 4.12 7.83 -5.00
CA PRO A 205 4.28 7.13 -6.26
C PRO A 205 2.96 6.49 -6.70
N THR A 206 2.66 6.63 -7.99
CA THR A 206 1.43 6.11 -8.60
C THR A 206 1.31 4.60 -8.43
N GLN A 207 2.44 3.88 -8.37
CA GLN A 207 2.56 2.45 -8.11
C GLN A 207 1.68 1.98 -6.94
N PHE A 208 1.66 2.73 -5.83
CA PHE A 208 0.89 2.34 -4.65
C PHE A 208 -0.61 2.28 -4.92
N SER A 209 -1.12 3.17 -5.79
CA SER A 209 -2.54 3.19 -6.17
C SER A 209 -2.90 2.18 -7.25
N LEU A 210 -1.89 1.48 -7.80
CA LEU A 210 -2.02 0.43 -8.83
C LEU A 210 -1.95 -0.98 -8.22
N ASP A 211 -2.03 -1.07 -6.90
CA ASP A 211 -2.06 -2.31 -6.13
C ASP A 211 -3.41 -2.47 -5.41
N PRO A 212 -3.92 -3.70 -5.25
CA PRO A 212 -5.21 -3.92 -4.61
C PRO A 212 -5.16 -3.55 -3.12
N PRO A 213 -6.30 -3.17 -2.52
CA PRO A 213 -6.30 -2.72 -1.15
C PRO A 213 -5.92 -3.83 -0.17
N TRP A 214 -4.87 -3.64 0.63
CA TRP A 214 -4.42 -4.62 1.62
C TRP A 214 -5.48 -5.02 2.66
N TRP A 215 -6.55 -4.23 2.80
CA TRP A 215 -7.58 -4.38 3.82
C TRP A 215 -8.82 -5.20 3.39
N LEU A 216 -8.83 -5.89 2.24
CA LEU A 216 -10.00 -6.67 1.80
C LEU A 216 -10.50 -7.65 2.87
N LEU A 217 -9.61 -8.22 3.68
CA LEU A 217 -9.97 -9.13 4.79
C LEU A 217 -10.19 -8.42 6.13
N LEU A 218 -10.16 -7.09 6.15
CA LEU A 218 -10.17 -6.19 7.32
C LEU A 218 -9.00 -6.35 8.29
N GLN A 219 -8.16 -7.38 8.11
CA GLN A 219 -7.03 -7.72 8.96
C GLN A 219 -5.72 -7.78 8.16
N LEU A 220 -4.63 -7.40 8.84
CA LEU A 220 -3.28 -7.37 8.28
C LEU A 220 -2.75 -8.78 7.99
N PRO A 221 -2.01 -8.99 6.87
CA PRO A 221 -1.35 -10.26 6.55
C PRO A 221 -0.48 -10.80 7.70
N GLU A 222 0.32 -9.94 8.32
CA GLU A 222 1.24 -10.29 9.40
C GLU A 222 0.55 -10.60 10.74
N LEU A 223 -0.73 -10.23 10.89
CA LEU A 223 -1.54 -10.49 12.08
C LEU A 223 -2.61 -11.56 11.83
N TRP A 224 -2.54 -12.29 10.71
CA TRP A 224 -3.49 -13.35 10.40
C TRP A 224 -3.17 -14.61 11.23
N PRO A 225 -4.13 -15.14 12.03
CA PRO A 225 -3.85 -16.25 12.96
C PRO A 225 -3.31 -17.52 12.30
N SER A 226 -3.80 -17.85 11.10
CA SER A 226 -3.38 -19.01 10.32
C SER A 226 -2.10 -18.76 9.50
N GLY A 227 -1.50 -17.57 9.64
CA GLY A 227 -0.31 -17.15 8.91
C GLY A 227 -0.60 -16.58 7.52
N ILE A 228 0.43 -15.98 6.95
CA ILE A 228 0.35 -15.23 5.68
C ILE A 228 0.02 -16.11 4.46
N ASP A 229 0.28 -17.42 4.50
CA ASP A 229 -0.15 -18.34 3.42
C ASP A 229 -1.65 -18.48 3.32
N ASP A 230 -2.30 -18.74 4.45
CA ASP A 230 -3.76 -18.82 4.53
C ASP A 230 -4.39 -17.47 4.19
N TRP A 231 -3.82 -16.37 4.72
CA TRP A 231 -4.27 -15.01 4.37
C TRP A 231 -4.25 -14.78 2.86
N SER A 232 -3.16 -15.13 2.17
CA SER A 232 -3.05 -14.92 0.72
C SER A 232 -4.08 -15.73 -0.07
N GLN A 233 -4.39 -16.95 0.36
CA GLN A 233 -5.40 -17.80 -0.30
C GLN A 233 -6.82 -17.21 -0.14
N VAL A 234 -7.16 -16.81 1.09
CA VAL A 234 -8.46 -16.16 1.37
C VAL A 234 -8.56 -14.81 0.67
N TYR A 235 -7.48 -14.04 0.66
CA TYR A 235 -7.41 -12.74 -0.01
C TYR A 235 -7.59 -12.88 -1.51
N GLU A 236 -6.93 -13.84 -2.17
CA GLU A 236 -7.06 -14.05 -3.61
C GLU A 236 -8.52 -14.35 -4.01
N ALA A 237 -9.24 -15.13 -3.21
CA ALA A 237 -10.66 -15.40 -3.46
C ALA A 237 -11.49 -14.09 -3.44
N ARG A 238 -11.24 -13.21 -2.47
CA ARG A 238 -11.96 -11.92 -2.34
C ARG A 238 -11.47 -10.86 -3.31
N LEU A 239 -10.22 -10.94 -3.75
CA LEU A 239 -9.65 -10.09 -4.80
C LEU A 239 -10.41 -10.27 -6.12
N ARG A 240 -10.88 -11.47 -6.44
CA ARG A 240 -11.70 -11.70 -7.65
C ARG A 240 -13.00 -10.89 -7.62
N THR A 241 -13.70 -10.89 -6.49
CA THR A 241 -14.92 -10.06 -6.31
C THR A 241 -14.59 -8.57 -6.36
N TRP A 242 -13.45 -8.15 -5.77
CA TRP A 242 -12.98 -6.76 -5.87
C TRP A 242 -12.70 -6.32 -7.31
N LEU A 243 -12.00 -7.15 -8.09
CA LEU A 243 -11.68 -6.86 -9.49
C LEU A 243 -12.95 -6.72 -10.33
N LEU A 244 -13.93 -7.61 -10.15
CA LEU A 244 -15.24 -7.49 -10.82
C LEU A 244 -15.95 -6.18 -10.45
N ALA A 245 -15.91 -5.79 -9.17
CA ALA A 245 -16.49 -4.51 -8.74
C ALA A 245 -15.74 -3.30 -9.33
N MET A 246 -14.42 -3.37 -9.45
CA MET A 246 -13.63 -2.31 -10.10
C MET A 246 -13.98 -2.19 -11.59
N GLU A 247 -14.06 -3.32 -12.30
CA GLU A 247 -14.43 -3.36 -13.72
C GLU A 247 -15.84 -2.77 -13.99
N ASP A 248 -16.80 -3.01 -13.10
CA ASP A 248 -18.15 -2.42 -13.20
C ASP A 248 -18.12 -0.89 -13.10
N GLU A 249 -17.31 -0.35 -12.17
CA GLU A 249 -17.21 1.09 -11.93
C GLU A 249 -16.40 1.81 -13.02
N GLU A 250 -15.39 1.16 -13.58
CA GLU A 250 -14.58 1.67 -14.71
C GLU A 250 -15.40 1.81 -16.01
N TRP A 251 -16.48 1.03 -16.17
CA TRP A 251 -17.34 1.11 -17.36
C TRP A 251 -18.11 2.45 -17.44
N GLY A 252 -18.34 3.12 -16.30
CA GLY A 252 -19.13 4.34 -16.21
C GLY A 252 -18.32 5.64 -16.40
N GLU A 253 -17.06 5.65 -15.97
CA GLU A 253 -16.17 6.81 -15.98
C GLU A 253 -14.82 6.42 -16.57
N GLY A 254 -14.52 6.90 -17.79
CA GLY A 254 -13.25 6.60 -18.43
C GLY A 254 -12.10 7.30 -17.71
N ILE A 255 -11.26 6.53 -17.02
CA ILE A 255 -10.04 7.04 -16.38
C ILE A 255 -9.01 7.30 -17.47
N ASN A 256 -8.46 8.52 -17.53
CA ASN A 256 -7.38 8.85 -18.46
C ASN A 256 -6.04 8.27 -17.97
N PHE A 257 -5.86 6.97 -18.17
CA PHE A 257 -4.66 6.21 -17.80
C PHE A 257 -4.36 5.14 -18.86
N PRO A 258 -3.10 4.66 -19.02
CA PRO A 258 -2.73 3.77 -20.13
C PRO A 258 -3.52 2.47 -20.23
N ALA A 259 -4.02 1.96 -19.10
CA ALA A 259 -4.94 0.83 -19.03
C ALA A 259 -5.88 1.02 -17.83
N ASN A 260 -6.92 0.19 -17.77
CA ASN A 260 -7.83 0.12 -16.63
C ASN A 260 -7.07 -0.20 -15.33
N LEU A 261 -7.48 0.41 -14.22
CA LEU A 261 -6.92 0.13 -12.90
C LEU A 261 -7.10 -1.35 -12.55
N SER A 262 -8.25 -1.97 -12.84
CA SER A 262 -8.49 -3.40 -12.63
C SER A 262 -7.40 -4.29 -13.24
N THR A 263 -6.88 -3.96 -14.43
CA THR A 263 -5.76 -4.66 -15.07
C THR A 263 -4.48 -4.49 -14.26
N TYR A 264 -4.16 -3.27 -13.84
CA TYR A 264 -3.00 -2.98 -12.99
C TYR A 264 -3.07 -3.71 -11.65
N LEU A 265 -4.22 -3.69 -10.98
CA LEU A 265 -4.46 -4.37 -9.70
C LEU A 265 -4.24 -5.88 -9.84
N ARG A 266 -4.75 -6.49 -10.91
CA ARG A 266 -4.58 -7.91 -11.20
C ARG A 266 -3.10 -8.26 -11.43
N GLU A 267 -2.42 -7.52 -12.30
CA GLU A 267 -1.01 -7.76 -12.60
C GLU A 267 -0.11 -7.50 -11.38
N SER A 268 -0.46 -6.56 -10.50
CA SER A 268 0.29 -6.33 -9.25
C SER A 268 0.32 -7.54 -8.34
N TRP A 269 -0.79 -8.27 -8.28
CA TRP A 269 -0.93 -9.44 -7.41
C TRP A 269 -0.15 -10.62 -8.01
N LEU A 270 -0.30 -10.83 -9.32
CA LEU A 270 0.38 -11.92 -10.04
C LEU A 270 1.90 -11.74 -10.06
N SER A 271 2.38 -10.52 -10.30
CA SER A 271 3.82 -10.20 -10.29
C SER A 271 4.44 -10.15 -8.90
N GLY A 272 3.62 -10.05 -7.85
CA GLY A 272 4.07 -9.83 -6.49
C GLY A 272 4.41 -8.37 -6.17
N ARG A 273 4.16 -7.42 -7.09
CA ARG A 273 4.34 -5.97 -6.84
C ARG A 273 3.59 -5.51 -5.60
N PHE A 274 2.37 -6.02 -5.40
CA PHE A 274 1.59 -5.79 -4.18
C PHE A 274 2.43 -6.05 -2.91
N TRP A 275 3.17 -7.16 -2.87
CA TRP A 275 3.99 -7.53 -1.72
C TRP A 275 5.19 -6.61 -1.56
N LEU A 276 5.82 -6.21 -2.67
CA LEU A 276 6.95 -5.30 -2.67
C LEU A 276 6.56 -3.93 -2.11
N ASP A 277 5.47 -3.35 -2.62
CA ASP A 277 4.99 -2.04 -2.20
C ASP A 277 4.38 -2.09 -0.79
N TYR A 278 3.72 -3.20 -0.42
CA TYR A 278 3.27 -3.42 0.96
C TYR A 278 4.46 -3.49 1.94
N ALA A 279 5.53 -4.21 1.59
CA ALA A 279 6.77 -4.26 2.38
C ALA A 279 7.48 -2.90 2.43
N MET A 280 7.45 -2.13 1.32
CA MET A 280 8.02 -0.79 1.26
C MET A 280 7.33 0.17 2.22
N ARG A 281 6.00 0.08 2.34
CA ARG A 281 5.23 0.95 3.22
C ARG A 281 5.21 0.48 4.67
N LYS A 282 5.52 -0.79 4.97
CA LYS A 282 5.40 -1.36 6.32
C LYS A 282 6.64 -2.10 6.77
N SER A 283 7.47 -1.40 7.52
CA SER A 283 8.77 -1.90 7.97
C SER A 283 8.70 -3.10 8.93
N TRP A 284 7.62 -3.21 9.73
CA TRP A 284 7.37 -4.38 10.60
C TRP A 284 6.95 -5.64 9.83
N ALA A 285 6.29 -5.49 8.69
CA ALA A 285 5.89 -6.62 7.87
C ALA A 285 7.02 -7.07 6.91
N PHE A 286 8.01 -6.21 6.70
CA PHE A 286 9.10 -6.38 5.73
C PHE A 286 9.76 -7.76 5.80
N ASP A 287 10.16 -8.21 7.00
CA ASP A 287 10.91 -9.45 7.16
C ASP A 287 10.08 -10.70 6.86
N THR A 288 8.78 -10.66 7.15
CA THR A 288 7.84 -11.74 6.83
C THR A 288 7.63 -11.83 5.32
N ILE A 289 7.49 -10.66 4.66
CA ILE A 289 7.21 -10.58 3.23
C ILE A 289 8.45 -10.93 2.42
N PHE A 290 9.60 -10.31 2.70
CA PHE A 290 10.83 -10.49 1.92
C PHE A 290 11.33 -11.93 1.95
N ARG A 291 11.15 -12.64 3.07
CA ARG A 291 11.49 -14.06 3.17
C ARG A 291 10.61 -14.96 2.29
N LYS A 292 9.36 -14.56 2.07
CA LYS A 292 8.36 -15.38 1.38
C LYS A 292 8.21 -15.06 -0.10
N TYR A 293 8.30 -13.78 -0.43
CA TYR A 293 8.19 -13.26 -1.79
C TYR A 293 9.49 -12.55 -2.19
N PRO A 294 10.63 -13.27 -2.26
CA PRO A 294 11.84 -12.69 -2.84
C PRO A 294 11.57 -12.41 -4.32
N GLY A 295 11.71 -11.13 -4.71
CA GLY A 295 11.72 -10.73 -6.12
C GLY A 295 12.90 -11.31 -6.89
#